data_AF-A0A950H1L5-F1
#
_entry.id   AF-A0A950H1L5-F1
#
_cell.length_a   1.000
_cell.length_b   1.000
_cell.length_c   1.000
_cell.angle_alpha   90.00
_cell.angle_beta   90.00
_cell.angle_gamma   90.00
#
_symmetry.space_group_name_H-M   'P 1'
#
loop_
_entity.id
_entity.type
_entity.pdbx_description
1 polymer ?
#
loop_
_entity_poly.entity_id
_entity_poly.type
_entity_poly.pdbx_seq_one_letter_code
_entity_poly.pdbx_strand_id
1 'polypeptide(L)'
;DAHIFCARDQMAAELERTLNFVLSLLRDYGLEDFYLELSTRPEGKAVGSLEEWDEATVTLRVAAEAMDLDLVLDEGGGAFYGPKISVQAKDAIGRTHQMSTIQLDFQEPQRFEMEYVGADNARHRPIMIHRALFGSVERFFAILLEHYAGNLPTWLAPEQVRVLAVRDDHEDYARAVVERLEADGVRVTTDPADEPLGARVRRGKLQKIPYILVVGDDDVAAVTVGCNRRGSDTPERGVALADFAVALAAEIAERRSPEGPR
;
A
#
# COMPACT_ATOMS: atom_id res chain seq x y z
N ASP A 1 -7.17 -8.94 7.51
CA ASP A 1 -8.10 -8.81 8.63
C ASP A 1 -7.38 -9.15 9.92
N ALA A 2 -7.71 -8.50 11.02
CA ALA A 2 -7.12 -8.76 12.33
C ALA A 2 -8.07 -8.36 13.46
N HIS A 3 -7.98 -9.10 14.57
CA HIS A 3 -8.75 -8.87 15.79
C HIS A 3 -7.76 -8.59 16.93
N ILE A 4 -7.86 -7.41 17.53
CA ILE A 4 -7.02 -7.00 18.67
C ILE A 4 -7.84 -7.19 19.94
N PHE A 5 -7.32 -7.98 20.88
CA PHE A 5 -7.88 -8.09 22.22
C PHE A 5 -7.08 -7.18 23.16
N CYS A 6 -7.76 -6.23 23.80
CA CYS A 6 -7.12 -5.29 24.73
C CYS A 6 -7.95 -5.13 26.01
N ALA A 7 -7.30 -4.65 27.07
CA ALA A 7 -8.02 -4.24 28.27
C ALA A 7 -8.81 -2.95 27.99
N ARG A 8 -9.90 -2.73 28.73
CA ARG A 8 -10.83 -1.60 28.51
C ARG A 8 -10.13 -0.24 28.64
N ASP A 9 -9.17 -0.13 29.54
CA ASP A 9 -8.35 1.08 29.76
C ASP A 9 -7.30 1.31 28.65
N GLN A 10 -6.97 0.29 27.86
CA GLN A 10 -6.04 0.38 26.72
C GLN A 10 -6.74 0.76 25.41
N MET A 11 -8.07 0.64 25.36
CA MET A 11 -8.88 0.76 24.15
C MET A 11 -8.60 2.03 23.34
N ALA A 12 -8.58 3.20 23.99
CA ALA A 12 -8.36 4.48 23.30
C ALA A 12 -6.97 4.55 22.62
N ALA A 13 -5.92 4.16 23.34
CA ALA A 13 -4.55 4.16 22.82
C ALA A 13 -4.37 3.14 21.67
N GLU A 14 -5.03 1.99 21.75
CA GLU A 14 -5.02 0.98 20.70
C GLU A 14 -5.71 1.45 19.41
N LEU A 15 -6.83 2.17 19.54
CA LEU A 15 -7.52 2.79 18.40
C LEU A 15 -6.67 3.85 17.72
N GLU A 16 -6.06 4.75 18.50
CA GLU A 16 -5.17 5.80 17.99
C GLU A 16 -3.96 5.21 17.25
N ARG A 17 -3.31 4.20 17.84
CA ARG A 17 -2.19 3.49 17.19
C ARG A 17 -2.63 2.81 15.90
N THR A 18 -3.82 2.21 15.89
CA THR A 18 -4.35 1.52 14.72
C THR A 18 -4.70 2.49 13.60
N LEU A 19 -5.34 3.62 13.91
CA LEU A 19 -5.65 4.68 12.93
C LEU A 19 -4.38 5.26 12.32
N ASN A 20 -3.40 5.64 13.13
CA ASN A 20 -2.11 6.14 12.65
C ASN A 20 -1.41 5.14 11.73
N PHE A 21 -1.41 3.85 12.11
CA PHE A 21 -0.84 2.81 11.29
C PHE A 21 -1.55 2.66 9.95
N VAL A 22 -2.90 2.70 9.93
CA VAL A 22 -3.69 2.67 8.69
C VAL A 22 -3.34 3.85 7.78
N LEU A 23 -3.34 5.08 8.32
CA LEU A 23 -3.05 6.28 7.53
C LEU A 23 -1.63 6.26 6.97
N SER A 24 -0.63 5.90 7.79
CA SER A 24 0.76 5.74 7.34
C SER A 24 0.89 4.69 6.23
N LEU A 25 0.20 3.56 6.40
CA LEU A 25 0.24 2.48 5.43
C LEU A 25 -0.40 2.89 4.11
N LEU A 26 -1.54 3.59 4.11
CA LEU A 26 -2.17 4.06 2.88
C LEU A 26 -1.31 5.13 2.17
N ARG A 27 -0.60 5.99 2.92
CA ARG A 27 0.38 6.94 2.37
C ARG A 27 1.55 6.25 1.67
N ASP A 28 2.02 5.11 2.19
CA ASP A 28 3.06 4.31 1.50
C ASP A 28 2.61 3.85 0.09
N TYR A 29 1.30 3.76 -0.16
CA TYR A 29 0.71 3.43 -1.46
C TYR A 29 0.28 4.67 -2.27
N GLY A 30 0.71 5.86 -1.88
CA GLY A 30 0.45 7.12 -2.59
C GLY A 30 -0.96 7.69 -2.41
N LEU A 31 -1.74 7.19 -1.45
CA LEU A 31 -3.01 7.78 -1.07
C LEU A 31 -2.77 8.80 0.05
N GLU A 32 -3.19 10.05 -0.13
CA GLU A 32 -2.89 11.13 0.83
C GLU A 32 -4.11 11.94 1.24
N ASP A 33 -5.14 12.01 0.38
CA ASP A 33 -6.38 12.74 0.62
C ASP A 33 -7.37 11.84 1.37
N PHE A 34 -7.47 12.05 2.69
CA PHE A 34 -8.27 11.26 3.60
C PHE A 34 -9.31 12.10 4.35
N TYR A 35 -10.42 11.46 4.67
CA TYR A 35 -11.29 11.86 5.77
C TYR A 35 -11.78 10.62 6.53
N LEU A 36 -12.27 10.83 7.74
CA LEU A 36 -12.80 9.78 8.61
C LEU A 36 -14.33 9.83 8.63
N GLU A 37 -14.93 8.66 8.69
CA GLU A 37 -16.37 8.50 8.87
C GLU A 37 -16.65 7.70 10.14
N LEU A 38 -17.41 8.27 11.07
CA LEU A 38 -17.85 7.61 12.30
C LEU A 38 -19.29 7.13 12.13
N SER A 39 -19.44 5.82 11.95
CA SER A 39 -20.74 5.20 11.84
C SER A 39 -21.31 4.83 13.21
N THR A 40 -22.49 5.37 13.51
CA THR A 40 -23.13 5.25 14.84
C THR A 40 -24.18 4.14 14.89
N ARG A 41 -24.81 3.98 16.05
CA ARG A 41 -25.72 2.86 16.34
C ARG A 41 -26.90 2.74 15.36
N PRO A 42 -27.09 1.57 14.71
CA PRO A 42 -28.24 1.34 13.83
C PRO A 42 -29.56 1.20 14.61
N GLU A 43 -30.64 1.78 14.10
CA GLU A 43 -31.97 1.63 14.68
C GLU A 43 -32.49 0.18 14.55
N GLY A 44 -33.05 -0.35 15.64
CA GLY A 44 -33.77 -1.63 15.66
C GLY A 44 -32.95 -2.91 15.44
N LYS A 45 -31.63 -2.80 15.19
CA LYS A 45 -30.74 -3.95 14.95
C LYS A 45 -29.56 -4.03 15.92
N ALA A 46 -29.32 -2.99 16.70
CA ALA A 46 -28.22 -2.94 17.65
C ALA A 46 -28.41 -3.95 18.79
N VAL A 47 -27.33 -4.68 19.12
CA VAL A 47 -27.22 -5.52 20.31
C VAL A 47 -26.28 -4.87 21.34
N GLY A 48 -26.39 -5.27 22.60
CA GLY A 48 -25.65 -4.65 23.71
C GLY A 48 -26.41 -3.53 24.40
N SER A 49 -25.83 -3.01 25.48
CA SER A 49 -26.46 -1.92 26.25
C SER A 49 -26.27 -0.56 25.56
N LEU A 50 -27.17 0.38 25.88
CA LEU A 50 -27.01 1.78 25.48
C LEU A 50 -25.66 2.35 25.92
N GLU A 51 -25.24 2.03 27.14
CA GLU A 51 -24.00 2.50 27.74
C GLU A 51 -22.76 1.99 26.98
N GLU A 52 -22.75 0.71 26.58
CA GLU A 52 -21.67 0.13 25.76
C GLU A 52 -21.56 0.86 24.42
N TRP A 53 -22.69 1.17 23.79
CA TRP A 53 -22.74 1.90 22.53
C TRP A 53 -22.25 3.34 22.65
N ASP A 54 -22.67 4.05 23.70
CA ASP A 54 -22.28 5.43 23.96
C ASP A 54 -20.77 5.50 24.26
N GLU A 55 -20.26 4.61 25.12
CA GLU A 55 -18.84 4.52 25.44
C GLU A 55 -18.00 4.21 24.19
N ALA A 56 -18.41 3.23 23.38
CA ALA A 56 -17.71 2.86 22.16
C ALA A 56 -17.68 4.02 21.15
N THR A 57 -18.81 4.71 20.98
CA THR A 57 -18.94 5.82 20.03
C THR A 57 -18.10 7.02 20.46
N VAL A 58 -18.11 7.35 21.76
CA VAL A 58 -17.28 8.43 22.32
C VAL A 58 -15.79 8.08 22.19
N THR A 59 -15.40 6.85 22.52
CA THR A 59 -13.99 6.42 22.43
C THR A 59 -13.48 6.52 20.99
N LEU A 60 -14.25 6.03 20.02
CA LEU A 60 -13.90 6.18 18.61
C LEU A 60 -13.79 7.65 18.22
N ARG A 61 -14.78 8.48 18.56
CA ARG A 61 -14.76 9.92 18.25
C ARG A 61 -13.49 10.59 18.75
N VAL A 62 -13.11 10.37 20.01
CA VAL A 62 -11.88 10.93 20.60
C VAL A 62 -10.64 10.47 19.84
N ALA A 63 -10.56 9.18 19.47
CA ALA A 63 -9.44 8.67 18.70
C ALA A 63 -9.39 9.24 17.27
N ALA A 64 -10.54 9.48 16.63
CA ALA A 64 -10.62 10.10 15.31
C ALA A 64 -10.23 11.59 15.33
N GLU A 65 -10.74 12.35 16.31
CA GLU A 65 -10.45 13.79 16.45
C GLU A 65 -8.96 14.06 16.70
N ALA A 66 -8.22 13.09 17.26
CA ALA A 66 -6.77 13.17 17.43
C ALA A 66 -5.97 13.06 16.11
N MET A 67 -6.59 12.63 15.00
CA MET A 67 -5.90 12.39 13.72
C MET A 67 -5.71 13.66 12.87
N ASP A 68 -6.27 14.80 13.27
CA ASP A 68 -6.28 16.06 12.49
C ASP A 68 -6.85 15.85 11.07
N LEU A 69 -7.94 15.07 10.96
CA LEU A 69 -8.68 14.81 9.73
C LEU A 69 -10.15 15.20 9.91
N ASP A 70 -10.81 15.53 8.80
CA ASP A 70 -12.25 15.76 8.79
C ASP A 70 -12.99 14.49 9.27
N LEU A 71 -13.88 14.66 10.25
CA LEU A 71 -14.70 13.59 10.80
C LEU A 71 -16.17 13.80 10.41
N VAL A 72 -16.68 12.92 9.57
CA VAL A 72 -18.08 12.91 9.11
C VAL A 72 -18.87 11.88 9.90
N LEU A 73 -20.09 12.22 10.32
CA LEU A 73 -21.00 11.27 10.96
C LEU A 73 -21.81 10.50 9.94
N ASP A 74 -21.87 9.18 10.11
CA ASP A 74 -22.73 8.27 9.36
C ASP A 74 -23.77 7.69 10.33
N GLU A 75 -24.87 8.42 10.48
CA GLU A 75 -25.91 8.10 11.46
C GLU A 75 -26.55 6.74 11.16
N GLY A 76 -26.40 5.81 12.11
CA GLY A 76 -26.97 4.47 12.01
C GLY A 76 -26.23 3.51 11.08
N GLY A 77 -25.07 3.89 10.52
CA GLY A 77 -24.29 3.00 9.63
C GLY A 77 -23.36 2.01 10.33
N GLY A 78 -23.36 1.99 11.68
CA GLY A 78 -22.61 1.02 12.49
C GLY A 78 -23.10 -0.41 12.25
N ALA A 79 -22.27 -1.42 12.55
CA ALA A 79 -22.75 -2.80 12.49
C ALA A 79 -23.67 -3.10 13.68
N PHE A 80 -24.33 -4.25 13.66
CA PHE A 80 -25.26 -4.61 14.73
C PHE A 80 -24.60 -4.71 16.12
N TYR A 81 -23.29 -4.98 16.20
CA TYR A 81 -22.54 -5.22 17.45
C TYR A 81 -21.68 -4.05 17.93
N GLY A 82 -21.57 -2.96 17.17
CA GLY A 82 -20.81 -1.80 17.63
C GLY A 82 -20.53 -0.74 16.56
N PRO A 83 -20.12 0.47 16.99
CA PRO A 83 -19.77 1.56 16.10
C PRO A 83 -18.42 1.31 15.41
N LYS A 84 -18.17 2.02 14.32
CA LYS A 84 -16.92 1.88 13.54
C LYS A 84 -16.42 3.24 13.05
N ILE A 85 -15.11 3.33 12.88
CA ILE A 85 -14.47 4.37 12.07
C ILE A 85 -14.05 3.76 10.75
N SER A 86 -14.33 4.45 9.66
CA SER A 86 -13.84 4.11 8.34
C SER A 86 -12.91 5.21 7.81
N VAL A 87 -11.82 4.80 7.17
CA VAL A 87 -10.92 5.72 6.45
C VAL A 87 -11.38 5.78 5.01
N GLN A 88 -11.78 6.98 4.59
CA GLN A 88 -12.19 7.28 3.24
C GLN A 88 -11.00 7.92 2.53
N ALA A 89 -10.63 7.43 1.36
CA ALA A 89 -9.52 7.97 0.57
C ALA A 89 -10.00 8.40 -0.81
N LYS A 90 -9.49 9.52 -1.30
CA LYS A 90 -9.74 9.99 -2.65
C LYS A 90 -8.70 9.44 -3.61
N ASP A 91 -9.13 8.91 -4.75
CA ASP A 91 -8.23 8.52 -5.83
C ASP A 91 -7.80 9.72 -6.69
N ALA A 92 -6.83 9.50 -7.59
CA ALA A 92 -6.24 10.55 -8.43
C ALA A 92 -7.24 11.25 -9.37
N ILE A 93 -8.44 10.70 -9.57
CA ILE A 93 -9.50 11.30 -10.40
C ILE A 93 -10.68 11.82 -9.57
N GLY A 94 -10.54 11.85 -8.25
CA GLY A 94 -11.46 12.51 -7.34
C GLY A 94 -12.60 11.64 -6.80
N ARG A 95 -12.61 10.32 -7.03
CA ARG A 95 -13.62 9.42 -6.44
C ARG A 95 -13.20 9.02 -5.03
N THR A 96 -14.17 8.87 -4.14
CA THR A 96 -13.96 8.43 -2.77
C THR A 96 -14.16 6.93 -2.64
N HIS A 97 -13.24 6.28 -1.93
CA HIS A 97 -13.31 4.86 -1.60
C HIS A 97 -13.11 4.64 -0.11
N GLN A 98 -14.00 3.84 0.50
CA GLN A 98 -13.76 3.32 1.85
C GLN A 98 -12.62 2.30 1.82
N MET A 99 -11.47 2.66 2.39
CA MET A 99 -10.25 1.86 2.34
C MET A 99 -10.10 0.92 3.54
N SER A 100 -10.43 1.43 4.72
CA SER A 100 -10.14 0.76 5.98
C SER A 100 -11.29 0.91 6.94
N THR A 101 -11.43 -0.04 7.85
CA THR A 101 -12.44 0.01 8.92
C THR A 101 -11.82 -0.48 10.21
N ILE A 102 -12.11 0.25 11.30
CA ILE A 102 -11.78 -0.11 12.67
C ILE A 102 -13.09 -0.11 13.44
N GLN A 103 -13.41 -1.23 14.07
CA GLN A 103 -14.69 -1.44 14.72
C GLN A 103 -14.50 -1.95 16.14
N LEU A 104 -15.21 -1.35 17.08
CA LEU A 104 -15.26 -1.84 18.45
C LEU A 104 -16.35 -2.89 18.60
N ASP A 105 -15.99 -4.01 19.22
CA ASP A 105 -16.91 -5.08 19.54
C ASP A 105 -16.83 -5.46 21.02
N PHE A 106 -17.95 -5.23 21.69
CA PHE A 106 -18.18 -5.57 23.09
C PHE A 106 -18.92 -6.91 23.22
N GLN A 107 -19.43 -7.47 22.13
CA GLN A 107 -20.39 -8.57 22.12
C GLN A 107 -19.72 -9.93 21.95
N GLU A 108 -18.86 -10.12 20.96
CA GLU A 108 -18.20 -11.42 20.77
C GLU A 108 -17.37 -11.84 22.00
N PRO A 109 -16.61 -10.96 22.68
CA PRO A 109 -15.93 -11.33 23.93
C PRO A 109 -16.89 -11.86 25.01
N GLN A 110 -18.14 -11.38 25.05
CA GLN A 110 -19.16 -11.89 25.97
C GLN A 110 -19.69 -13.25 25.53
N ARG A 111 -19.99 -13.40 24.23
CA ARG A 111 -20.57 -14.62 23.66
C ARG A 111 -19.61 -15.80 23.67
N PHE A 112 -18.31 -15.53 23.55
CA PHE A 112 -17.25 -16.53 23.66
C PHE A 112 -16.73 -16.71 25.09
N GLU A 113 -17.32 -16.03 26.08
CA GLU A 113 -16.89 -16.08 27.48
C GLU A 113 -15.39 -15.79 27.65
N MET A 114 -14.88 -14.84 26.87
CA MET A 114 -13.46 -14.47 26.90
C MET A 114 -13.11 -13.72 28.17
N GLU A 115 -11.97 -14.07 28.75
CA GLU A 115 -11.46 -13.48 29.98
C GLU A 115 -9.94 -13.37 29.96
N TYR A 116 -9.42 -12.38 30.68
CA TYR A 116 -8.00 -12.26 31.04
C TYR A 116 -7.88 -11.99 32.55
N VAL A 117 -6.70 -12.25 33.12
CA VAL A 117 -6.42 -11.95 34.53
C VAL A 117 -5.85 -10.54 34.63
N GLY A 118 -6.54 -9.67 35.34
CA GLY A 118 -6.14 -8.27 35.56
C GLY A 118 -5.08 -8.11 36.65
N ALA A 119 -4.59 -6.88 36.82
CA ALA A 119 -3.61 -6.54 37.85
C ALA A 119 -4.14 -6.72 39.29
N ASP A 120 -5.46 -6.72 39.46
CA ASP A 120 -6.18 -7.03 40.69
C ASP A 120 -6.35 -8.55 40.93
N ASN A 121 -5.78 -9.39 40.04
CA ASN A 121 -5.91 -10.84 40.04
C ASN A 121 -7.35 -11.35 39.85
N ALA A 122 -8.28 -10.48 39.41
CA ALA A 122 -9.63 -10.85 39.02
C ALA A 122 -9.71 -11.20 37.54
N ARG A 123 -10.77 -11.91 37.15
CA ARG A 123 -11.10 -12.18 35.74
C ARG A 123 -11.85 -11.00 35.17
N HIS A 124 -11.32 -10.44 34.08
CA HIS A 124 -11.89 -9.32 33.35
C HIS A 124 -12.17 -9.74 31.91
N ARG A 125 -13.13 -9.08 31.27
CA ARG A 125 -13.45 -9.32 29.87
C ARG A 125 -12.63 -8.39 28.96
N PRO A 126 -11.95 -8.89 27.92
CA PRO A 126 -11.26 -8.03 26.97
C PRO A 126 -12.27 -7.32 26.06
N ILE A 127 -11.83 -6.20 25.49
CA ILE A 127 -12.49 -5.57 24.34
C ILE A 127 -11.84 -6.10 23.07
N MET A 128 -12.66 -6.33 22.04
CA MET A 128 -12.16 -6.69 20.72
C MET A 128 -12.26 -5.52 19.75
N ILE A 129 -11.18 -5.26 19.03
CA ILE A 129 -11.14 -4.29 17.93
C ILE A 129 -10.94 -5.07 16.64
N HIS A 130 -11.93 -5.04 15.74
CA HIS A 130 -11.77 -5.54 14.38
C HIS A 130 -11.07 -4.48 13.54
N ARG A 131 -10.12 -4.89 12.69
CA ARG A 131 -9.51 -3.98 11.72
C ARG A 131 -9.28 -4.63 10.36
N ALA A 132 -9.74 -3.95 9.33
CA ALA A 132 -9.37 -4.19 7.95
C ALA A 132 -8.55 -3.01 7.43
N LEU A 133 -7.28 -3.25 7.11
CA LEU A 133 -6.36 -2.20 6.66
C LEU A 133 -6.60 -1.78 5.22
N PHE A 134 -6.75 -2.75 4.31
CA PHE A 134 -6.93 -2.51 2.87
C PHE A 134 -8.34 -2.81 2.37
N GLY A 135 -9.23 -3.28 3.26
CA GLY A 135 -10.39 -4.06 2.84
C GLY A 135 -9.95 -5.39 2.21
N SER A 136 -10.54 -5.75 1.06
CA SER A 136 -10.08 -6.90 0.28
C SER A 136 -8.90 -6.52 -0.61
N VAL A 137 -7.98 -7.47 -0.82
CA VAL A 137 -6.79 -7.26 -1.64
C VAL A 137 -7.19 -6.93 -3.09
N GLU A 138 -8.21 -7.59 -3.61
CA GLU A 138 -8.73 -7.38 -4.97
C GLU A 138 -9.22 -5.96 -5.17
N ARG A 139 -10.02 -5.44 -4.22
CA ARG A 139 -10.54 -4.08 -4.29
C ARG A 139 -9.42 -3.05 -4.15
N PHE A 140 -8.49 -3.30 -3.24
CA PHE A 140 -7.34 -2.43 -3.04
C PHE A 140 -6.50 -2.30 -4.31
N PHE A 141 -6.15 -3.42 -4.95
CA PHE A 141 -5.41 -3.40 -6.22
C PHE A 141 -6.19 -2.73 -7.35
N ALA A 142 -7.51 -2.92 -7.43
CA ALA A 142 -8.33 -2.23 -8.43
C ALA A 142 -8.24 -0.70 -8.28
N ILE A 143 -8.33 -0.20 -7.04
CA ILE A 143 -8.19 1.23 -6.73
C ILE A 143 -6.79 1.72 -7.09
N LEU A 144 -5.74 0.99 -6.72
CA LEU A 144 -4.37 1.39 -7.05
C LEU A 144 -4.11 1.44 -8.55
N LEU A 145 -4.63 0.48 -9.32
CA LEU A 145 -4.49 0.47 -10.78
C LEU A 145 -5.12 1.71 -11.41
N GLU A 146 -6.30 2.11 -10.94
CA GLU A 146 -6.97 3.32 -11.40
C GLU A 146 -6.23 4.59 -10.92
N HIS A 147 -5.83 4.65 -9.65
CA HIS A 147 -5.09 5.76 -9.05
C HIS A 147 -3.77 6.04 -9.80
N TYR A 148 -2.99 5.00 -10.09
CA TYR A 148 -1.75 5.14 -10.84
C TYR A 148 -1.93 5.22 -12.35
N ALA A 149 -3.15 5.02 -12.85
CA ALA A 149 -3.45 4.78 -14.26
C ALA A 149 -2.54 3.68 -14.83
N GLY A 150 -2.27 2.63 -14.07
CA GLY A 150 -1.36 1.52 -14.41
C GLY A 150 0.14 1.84 -14.40
N ASN A 151 0.57 3.08 -14.17
CA ASN A 151 1.99 3.43 -13.99
C ASN A 151 2.40 3.18 -12.53
N LEU A 152 2.43 1.92 -12.12
CA LEU A 152 2.72 1.56 -10.73
C LEU A 152 4.12 2.03 -10.30
N PRO A 153 4.29 2.44 -9.02
CA PRO A 153 5.61 2.67 -8.43
C PRO A 153 6.54 1.46 -8.63
N THR A 154 7.85 1.69 -8.67
CA THR A 154 8.81 0.64 -9.01
C THR A 154 8.69 -0.55 -8.06
N TRP A 155 8.50 -0.31 -6.76
CA TRP A 155 8.35 -1.39 -5.78
C TRP A 155 7.10 -2.27 -6.00
N LEU A 156 6.04 -1.74 -6.64
CA LEU A 156 4.79 -2.46 -6.97
C LEU A 156 4.74 -3.01 -8.39
N ALA A 157 5.60 -2.54 -9.30
CA ALA A 157 5.55 -2.94 -10.70
C ALA A 157 5.81 -4.45 -10.84
N PRO A 158 4.99 -5.21 -11.59
CA PRO A 158 5.18 -6.65 -11.77
C PRO A 158 6.52 -6.96 -12.47
N GLU A 159 6.93 -6.08 -13.38
CA GLU A 159 8.24 -6.02 -13.99
C GLU A 159 8.84 -4.64 -13.71
N GLN A 160 10.00 -4.60 -13.06
CA GLN A 160 10.66 -3.35 -12.64
C GLN A 160 11.63 -2.86 -13.72
N VAL A 161 12.36 -3.80 -14.33
CA VAL A 161 13.39 -3.50 -15.31
C VAL A 161 13.26 -4.47 -16.50
N ARG A 162 13.40 -3.97 -17.72
CA ARG A 162 13.67 -4.80 -18.90
C ARG A 162 15.02 -4.46 -19.51
N VAL A 163 15.86 -5.46 -19.74
CA VAL A 163 17.17 -5.29 -20.37
C VAL A 163 17.10 -5.73 -21.83
N LEU A 164 17.51 -4.86 -22.74
CA LEU A 164 17.45 -5.08 -24.18
C LEU A 164 18.84 -4.93 -24.81
N ALA A 165 19.36 -6.00 -25.36
CA ALA A 165 20.55 -5.98 -26.21
C ALA A 165 20.25 -5.26 -27.54
N VAL A 166 21.16 -4.40 -28.02
CA VAL A 166 20.99 -3.73 -29.34
C VAL A 166 21.04 -4.74 -30.47
N ARG A 167 21.90 -5.76 -30.36
CA ARG A 167 22.10 -6.88 -31.29
C ARG A 167 22.32 -8.19 -30.52
N ASP A 168 22.33 -9.31 -31.25
CA ASP A 168 22.54 -10.66 -30.71
C ASP A 168 23.90 -10.81 -30.00
N ASP A 169 24.95 -10.18 -30.52
CA ASP A 169 26.29 -10.15 -29.93
C ASP A 169 26.36 -9.45 -28.56
N HIS A 170 25.31 -8.73 -28.13
CA HIS A 170 25.22 -8.10 -26.81
C HIS A 170 24.37 -8.87 -25.79
N GLU A 171 23.76 -10.00 -26.18
CA GLU A 171 22.84 -10.75 -25.32
C GLU A 171 23.52 -11.34 -24.07
N ASP A 172 24.79 -11.74 -24.18
CA ASP A 172 25.56 -12.24 -23.03
C ASP A 172 25.72 -11.16 -21.95
N TYR A 173 25.98 -9.92 -22.35
CA TYR A 173 26.07 -8.81 -21.42
C TYR A 173 24.70 -8.40 -20.88
N ALA A 174 23.65 -8.40 -21.71
CA ALA A 174 22.28 -8.17 -21.24
C ALA A 174 21.89 -9.19 -20.15
N ARG A 175 22.22 -10.47 -20.34
CA ARG A 175 21.99 -11.53 -19.35
C ARG A 175 22.82 -11.33 -18.08
N ALA A 176 24.08 -10.91 -18.19
CA ALA A 176 24.90 -10.57 -17.02
C ALA A 176 24.30 -9.39 -16.21
N VAL A 177 23.72 -8.39 -16.88
CA VAL A 177 22.99 -7.28 -16.23
C VAL A 177 21.74 -7.81 -15.51
N VAL A 178 20.96 -8.70 -16.15
CA VAL A 178 19.80 -9.36 -15.54
C VAL A 178 20.23 -10.11 -14.27
N GLU A 179 21.17 -11.03 -14.38
CA GLU A 179 21.66 -11.85 -13.25
C GLU A 179 22.14 -10.98 -12.08
N ARG A 180 22.82 -9.87 -12.39
CA ARG A 180 23.28 -8.91 -11.38
C ARG A 180 22.12 -8.26 -10.63
N LEU A 181 21.10 -7.79 -11.35
CA LEU A 181 19.95 -7.11 -10.75
C LEU A 181 19.03 -8.11 -10.02
N GLU A 182 18.86 -9.33 -10.54
CA GLU A 182 18.13 -10.41 -9.87
C GLU A 182 18.77 -10.80 -8.54
N ALA A 183 20.10 -10.82 -8.47
CA ALA A 183 20.83 -11.08 -7.23
C ALA A 183 20.53 -10.04 -6.12
N ASP A 184 20.13 -8.83 -6.51
CA ASP A 184 19.72 -7.75 -5.61
C ASP A 184 18.18 -7.76 -5.37
N GLY A 185 17.47 -8.79 -5.84
CA GLY A 185 16.02 -8.98 -5.63
C GLY A 185 15.13 -8.19 -6.59
N VAL A 186 15.68 -7.62 -7.66
CA VAL A 186 14.93 -6.87 -8.68
C VAL A 186 14.16 -7.84 -9.57
N ARG A 187 12.89 -7.51 -9.86
CA ARG A 187 12.08 -8.19 -10.88
C ARG A 187 12.46 -7.67 -12.27
N VAL A 188 13.44 -8.30 -12.88
CA VAL A 188 13.99 -7.91 -14.17
C VAL A 188 13.76 -8.99 -15.23
N THR A 189 13.57 -8.59 -16.49
CA THR A 189 13.51 -9.53 -17.62
C THR A 189 14.36 -9.06 -18.80
N THR A 190 14.48 -9.89 -19.83
CA THR A 190 15.11 -9.55 -21.10
C THR A 190 14.32 -10.13 -22.27
N ASP A 191 14.37 -9.46 -23.42
CA ASP A 191 13.81 -9.95 -24.69
C ASP A 191 14.97 -10.24 -25.66
N PRO A 192 14.90 -11.31 -26.47
CA PRO A 192 15.90 -11.60 -27.50
C PRO A 192 16.05 -10.46 -28.50
N ALA A 193 17.20 -10.39 -29.17
CA ALA A 193 17.52 -9.40 -30.20
C ALA A 193 17.06 -9.82 -31.60
N ASP A 194 15.90 -10.45 -31.70
CA ASP A 194 15.28 -10.92 -32.94
C ASP A 194 14.43 -9.84 -33.66
N GLU A 195 13.93 -8.85 -32.90
CA GLU A 195 13.16 -7.73 -33.40
C GLU A 195 13.93 -6.40 -33.31
N PRO A 196 13.61 -5.41 -34.18
CA PRO A 196 14.20 -4.08 -34.10
C PRO A 196 14.07 -3.48 -32.69
N LEU A 197 15.18 -2.97 -32.15
CA LEU A 197 15.26 -2.40 -30.80
C LEU A 197 14.13 -1.41 -30.49
N GLY A 198 13.81 -0.53 -31.44
CA GLY A 198 12.74 0.46 -31.28
C GLY A 198 11.36 -0.17 -31.00
N ALA A 199 11.07 -1.32 -31.62
CA ALA A 199 9.82 -2.06 -31.38
C ALA A 199 9.79 -2.66 -29.96
N ARG A 200 10.91 -3.26 -29.52
CA ARG A 200 11.08 -3.82 -28.18
C ARG A 200 10.96 -2.74 -27.09
N VAL A 201 11.64 -1.60 -27.26
CA VAL A 201 11.53 -0.44 -26.37
C VAL A 201 10.09 0.08 -26.32
N ARG A 202 9.42 0.22 -27.47
CA ARG A 202 8.02 0.67 -27.52
C ARG A 202 7.10 -0.29 -26.78
N ARG A 203 7.28 -1.60 -26.93
CA ARG A 203 6.50 -2.62 -26.21
C ARG A 203 6.66 -2.49 -24.70
N GLY A 204 7.90 -2.36 -24.21
CA GLY A 204 8.14 -2.12 -22.78
C GLY A 204 7.51 -0.82 -22.26
N LYS A 205 7.56 0.27 -23.04
CA LYS A 205 6.90 1.54 -22.69
C LYS A 205 5.37 1.40 -22.63
N LEU A 206 4.76 0.67 -23.57
CA LEU A 206 3.31 0.38 -23.56
C LEU A 206 2.90 -0.49 -22.36
N GLN A 207 3.77 -1.38 -21.91
CA GLN A 207 3.59 -2.17 -20.69
C GLN A 207 3.88 -1.39 -19.41
N LYS A 208 4.29 -0.11 -19.51
CA LYS A 208 4.55 0.80 -18.38
C LYS A 208 5.62 0.28 -17.43
N ILE A 209 6.63 -0.41 -17.96
CA ILE A 209 7.78 -0.87 -17.18
C ILE A 209 8.55 0.36 -16.66
N PRO A 210 8.90 0.43 -15.35
CA PRO A 210 9.63 1.56 -14.78
C PRO A 210 10.94 1.90 -15.51
N TYR A 211 11.73 0.88 -15.85
CA TYR A 211 13.01 1.06 -16.53
C TYR A 211 13.19 0.09 -17.70
N ILE A 212 13.61 0.62 -18.84
CA ILE A 212 14.06 -0.17 -19.98
C ILE A 212 15.53 0.14 -20.22
N LEU A 213 16.39 -0.79 -19.86
CA LEU A 213 17.83 -0.71 -20.08
C LEU A 213 18.17 -1.20 -21.47
N VAL A 214 19.03 -0.47 -22.17
CA VAL A 214 19.55 -0.83 -23.49
C VAL A 214 21.04 -0.98 -23.39
N VAL A 215 21.60 -2.06 -23.94
CA VAL A 215 23.04 -2.31 -23.93
C VAL A 215 23.57 -2.51 -25.34
N GLY A 216 24.57 -1.72 -25.73
CA GLY A 216 25.28 -1.82 -27.00
C GLY A 216 26.79 -1.97 -26.83
N ASP A 217 27.53 -1.77 -27.92
CA ASP A 217 29.00 -1.94 -27.96
C ASP A 217 29.73 -1.13 -26.88
N ASP A 218 29.40 0.15 -26.74
CA ASP A 218 29.99 1.05 -25.74
C ASP A 218 29.69 0.59 -24.31
N ASP A 219 28.49 0.05 -24.09
CA ASP A 219 28.02 -0.39 -22.78
C ASP A 219 28.72 -1.67 -22.32
N VAL A 220 28.95 -2.61 -23.25
CA VAL A 220 29.72 -3.83 -22.99
C VAL A 220 31.16 -3.49 -22.61
N ALA A 221 31.78 -2.55 -23.33
CA ALA A 221 33.17 -2.16 -23.08
C ALA A 221 33.35 -1.38 -21.77
N ALA A 222 32.37 -0.55 -21.39
CA ALA A 222 32.46 0.32 -20.23
C ALA A 222 31.75 -0.21 -18.97
N VAL A 223 31.07 -1.36 -19.05
CA VAL A 223 30.21 -1.89 -17.98
C VAL A 223 29.12 -0.89 -17.58
N THR A 224 28.44 -0.35 -18.59
CA THR A 224 27.35 0.63 -18.44
C THR A 224 26.03 0.12 -19.00
N VAL A 225 24.98 0.92 -18.88
CA VAL A 225 23.68 0.74 -19.52
C VAL A 225 23.15 2.07 -20.06
N GLY A 226 22.38 2.02 -21.14
CA GLY A 226 21.48 3.09 -21.55
C GLY A 226 20.15 2.98 -20.80
N CYS A 227 19.84 3.95 -19.93
CA CYS A 227 18.64 3.93 -19.10
C CYS A 227 17.48 4.71 -19.75
N ASN A 228 16.42 4.00 -20.17
CA ASN A 228 15.14 4.61 -20.52
C ASN A 228 14.19 4.53 -19.32
N ARG A 229 14.18 5.57 -18.51
CA ARG A 229 13.25 5.71 -17.38
C ARG A 229 11.83 6.05 -17.87
N ARG A 230 10.81 5.44 -17.27
CA ARG A 230 9.40 5.78 -17.52
C ARG A 230 9.14 7.25 -17.16
N GLY A 231 8.37 7.94 -17.99
CA GLY A 231 8.14 9.38 -17.87
C GLY A 231 9.29 10.26 -18.39
N SER A 232 10.42 9.71 -18.84
CA SER A 232 11.48 10.47 -19.52
C SER A 232 11.37 10.33 -21.04
N ASP A 233 11.49 11.46 -21.73
CA ASP A 233 11.59 11.52 -23.20
C ASP A 233 13.04 11.32 -23.70
N THR A 234 14.03 11.49 -22.80
CA THR A 234 15.45 11.37 -23.15
C THR A 234 16.09 10.20 -22.41
N PRO A 235 16.66 9.21 -23.12
CA PRO A 235 17.43 8.13 -22.51
C PRO A 235 18.75 8.65 -21.94
N GLU A 236 19.09 8.24 -20.73
CA GLU A 236 20.42 8.47 -20.15
C GLU A 236 21.39 7.42 -20.72
N ARG A 237 22.65 7.81 -20.99
CA ARG A 237 23.65 6.95 -21.63
C ARG A 237 24.87 6.81 -20.73
N GLY A 238 25.56 5.68 -20.82
CA GLY A 238 26.79 5.45 -20.07
C GLY A 238 26.56 5.40 -18.56
N VAL A 239 25.36 5.03 -18.10
CA VAL A 239 25.07 4.88 -16.67
C VAL A 239 25.80 3.64 -16.18
N ALA A 240 26.73 3.81 -15.22
CA ALA A 240 27.42 2.66 -14.65
C ALA A 240 26.42 1.68 -14.03
N LEU A 241 26.55 0.39 -14.34
CA LEU A 241 25.61 -0.63 -13.86
C LEU A 241 25.51 -0.65 -12.33
N ALA A 242 26.64 -0.47 -11.65
CA ALA A 242 26.68 -0.42 -10.19
C ALA A 242 25.88 0.76 -9.62
N ASP A 243 26.02 1.94 -10.21
CA ASP A 243 25.31 3.14 -9.77
C ASP A 243 23.81 3.02 -10.03
N PHE A 244 23.42 2.46 -11.17
CA PHE A 244 22.02 2.16 -11.47
C PHE A 244 21.42 1.19 -10.44
N ALA A 245 22.12 0.10 -10.12
CA ALA A 245 21.66 -0.89 -9.14
C ALA A 245 21.45 -0.27 -7.74
N VAL A 246 22.39 0.57 -7.29
CA VAL A 246 22.28 1.29 -6.01
C VAL A 246 21.09 2.24 -6.01
N ALA A 247 20.92 3.03 -7.07
CA ALA A 247 19.81 3.98 -7.18
C ALA A 247 18.46 3.27 -7.22
N LEU A 248 18.36 2.18 -7.98
CA LEU A 248 17.15 1.37 -8.09
C LEU A 248 16.78 0.71 -6.76
N ALA A 249 17.75 0.14 -6.05
CA ALA A 249 17.53 -0.47 -4.74
C ALA A 249 17.02 0.57 -3.71
N ALA A 250 17.60 1.77 -3.71
CA ALA A 250 17.14 2.86 -2.87
C ALA A 250 15.71 3.28 -3.23
N GLU A 251 15.39 3.42 -4.52
CA GLU A 251 14.04 3.76 -4.97
C GLU A 251 12.99 2.72 -4.52
N ILE A 252 13.31 1.42 -4.64
CA ILE A 252 12.44 0.33 -4.21
C ILE A 252 12.26 0.35 -2.69
N ALA A 253 13.35 0.50 -1.92
CA ALA A 253 13.31 0.52 -0.46
C ALA A 253 12.51 1.70 0.08
N GLU A 254 12.64 2.86 -0.57
CA GLU A 254 11.92 4.09 -0.24
C GLU A 254 10.52 4.16 -0.89
N ARG A 255 10.09 3.09 -1.57
CA ARG A 255 8.75 2.94 -2.18
C ARG A 255 8.40 4.05 -3.19
N ARG A 256 9.41 4.59 -3.88
CA ARG A 256 9.26 5.70 -4.81
C ARG A 256 8.83 5.24 -6.22
N SER A 257 8.45 6.21 -7.03
CA SER A 257 8.13 6.05 -8.46
C SER A 257 9.25 6.66 -9.32
N PRO A 258 9.51 6.12 -10.53
CA PRO A 258 10.56 6.62 -11.40
C PRO A 258 10.25 8.04 -11.89
N GLU A 259 8.98 8.44 -11.95
CA GLU A 259 8.54 9.79 -12.30
C GLU A 259 8.76 10.83 -11.19
N GLY A 260 9.14 10.42 -9.98
CA GLY A 260 9.14 11.26 -8.78
C GLY A 260 7.80 11.21 -8.02
N PRO A 261 7.67 11.98 -6.92
CA PRO A 261 6.40 12.11 -6.19
C PRO A 261 5.33 12.73 -7.10
N ARG A 262 4.09 12.22 -7.00
CA ARG A 262 2.91 12.81 -7.65
C ARG A 262 2.24 13.81 -6.73
#